data_AF-A0A7K2YMA2-F1
#
_entry.id   AF-A0A7K2YMA2-F1
#
_cell.length_a   1.000
_cell.length_b   1.000
_cell.length_c   1.000
_cell.angle_alpha   90.00
_cell.angle_beta   90.00
_cell.angle_gamma   90.00
#
_symmetry.space_group_name_H-M   'P 1'
#
loop_
_entity.id
_entity.type
_entity.pdbx_description
1 polymer ?
#
loop_
_entity_poly.entity_id
_entity_poly.type
_entity_poly.pdbx_seq_one_letter_code
_entity_poly.pdbx_strand_id
1 'polypeptide(L)'
;MSSSRGRWGLFSGRRKHESASTRVAREQRQWRDPKPHAAGALPPEIPADLVPRHIALVMDGNGRWAKERGLARTDGHTAGEASLFDVVEGAAQIGVKYVSAYAFSTENWKRSPEEVRFLMGFNIETIHRRIDEMDELGVRIRWCGRRPRLWASVIKELEIAEERTKDNTRLTLAMCINYGGRAEIADAAAAIAEEVKAGRLDPKKVDEKLFAKYLDEPDMPDVDLFIRSSGEQRTSNFLLWQSAYAEMVFLDVLWPDFDRRHMWQACETYAARDRRYGGALPNAVAAAESVPSGS
;
A
#
# COMPACT_ATOMS: atom_id res chain seq x y z
N MET A 1 9.01 -47.43 43.98
CA MET A 1 9.29 -46.46 45.06
C MET A 1 9.48 -45.09 44.45
N SER A 2 8.63 -44.13 44.88
CA SER A 2 8.77 -42.66 44.90
C SER A 2 9.33 -41.93 43.66
N SER A 3 8.51 -41.27 42.83
CA SER A 3 8.05 -39.85 42.93
C SER A 3 9.17 -38.81 42.71
N SER A 4 9.14 -38.00 41.65
CA SER A 4 8.48 -36.69 41.75
C SER A 4 7.94 -36.14 40.42
N ARG A 5 6.65 -35.78 40.42
CA ARG A 5 5.95 -34.99 39.40
C ARG A 5 6.15 -33.50 39.68
N GLY A 6 6.60 -32.73 38.68
CA GLY A 6 6.56 -31.26 38.70
C GLY A 6 5.32 -30.75 37.95
N ARG A 7 4.35 -30.25 38.70
CA ARG A 7 3.06 -29.71 38.25
C ARG A 7 3.18 -28.18 38.17
N TRP A 8 3.08 -27.60 36.98
CA TRP A 8 2.88 -26.14 36.83
C TRP A 8 1.39 -25.87 36.58
N GLY A 9 0.83 -24.99 37.41
CA GLY A 9 -0.59 -24.84 37.64
C GLY A 9 -1.30 -23.84 36.73
N LEU A 10 -2.58 -24.15 36.54
CA LEU A 10 -3.76 -23.27 36.63
C LEU A 10 -3.70 -21.92 35.89
N PHE A 11 -4.38 -21.92 34.74
CA PHE A 11 -5.05 -20.75 34.17
C PHE A 11 -5.99 -20.12 35.21
N SER A 12 -5.68 -18.91 35.66
CA SER A 12 -6.65 -18.00 36.27
C SER A 12 -6.68 -16.71 35.45
N GLY A 13 -7.83 -16.42 34.85
CA GLY A 13 -8.05 -15.22 34.05
C GLY A 13 -7.84 -13.94 34.88
N ARG A 14 -6.84 -13.15 34.50
CA ARG A 14 -6.83 -11.71 34.81
C ARG A 14 -7.43 -10.98 33.61
N ARG A 15 -8.69 -10.60 33.74
CA ARG A 15 -9.21 -9.42 33.04
C ARG A 15 -8.32 -8.25 33.45
N LYS A 16 -7.46 -7.78 32.56
CA LYS A 16 -6.76 -6.51 32.75
C LYS A 16 -7.84 -5.43 32.72
N HIS A 17 -8.15 -4.89 33.90
CA HIS A 17 -8.83 -3.61 34.01
C HIS A 17 -7.91 -2.57 33.37
N GLU A 18 -8.20 -2.15 32.14
CA GLU A 18 -7.73 -0.85 31.64
C GLU A 18 -8.27 0.23 32.56
N SER A 19 -7.40 1.15 32.97
CA SER A 19 -7.81 2.27 33.81
C SER A 19 -8.70 3.20 32.99
N ALA A 20 -9.74 3.77 33.60
CA ALA A 20 -10.58 4.77 32.93
C ALA A 20 -9.74 5.94 32.36
N SER A 21 -8.56 6.21 32.93
CA SER A 21 -7.58 7.18 32.43
C SER A 21 -6.99 6.83 31.04
N THR A 22 -6.77 5.55 30.71
CA THR A 22 -6.30 5.15 29.36
C THR A 22 -7.43 5.19 28.33
N ARG A 23 -8.66 4.99 28.79
CA ARG A 23 -9.86 5.04 27.95
C ARG A 23 -10.32 6.47 27.62
N VAL A 24 -9.98 7.43 28.49
CA VAL A 24 -10.25 8.87 28.33
C VAL A 24 -9.15 9.59 27.52
N ALA A 25 -7.90 9.11 27.54
CA ALA A 25 -6.83 9.65 26.67
C ALA A 25 -6.94 9.26 25.19
N ARG A 26 -7.90 8.39 24.85
CA ARG A 26 -8.37 8.11 23.48
C ARG A 26 -9.47 9.09 23.04
N GLU A 27 -9.51 10.28 23.64
CA GLU A 27 -10.10 11.46 23.00
C GLU A 27 -9.63 11.47 21.55
N GLN A 28 -10.59 11.43 20.63
CA GLN A 28 -10.35 11.32 19.20
C GLN A 28 -9.31 12.36 18.80
N ARG A 29 -8.08 11.94 18.52
CA ARG A 29 -7.06 12.82 17.96
C ARG A 29 -7.69 13.41 16.70
N GLN A 30 -8.04 14.69 16.76
CA GLN A 30 -8.80 15.33 15.72
C GLN A 30 -7.84 15.58 14.57
N TRP A 31 -7.95 14.75 13.53
CA TRP A 31 -7.18 14.93 12.33
C TRP A 31 -7.67 16.16 11.58
N ARG A 32 -6.75 16.88 10.98
CA ARG A 32 -7.04 17.94 10.02
C ARG A 32 -7.88 17.38 8.87
N ASP A 33 -8.86 18.16 8.41
CA ASP A 33 -9.61 17.82 7.21
C ASP A 33 -8.75 17.94 5.94
N PRO A 34 -8.99 17.09 4.93
CA PRO A 34 -8.19 17.11 3.73
C PRO A 34 -8.34 18.45 3.00
N LYS A 35 -7.25 18.97 2.44
CA LYS A 35 -7.29 20.22 1.66
C LYS A 35 -8.20 20.01 0.44
N PRO A 36 -9.05 20.98 0.05
CA PRO A 36 -9.73 20.93 -1.24
C PRO A 36 -8.71 20.93 -2.39
N HIS A 37 -9.08 20.34 -3.52
CA HIS A 37 -8.25 20.41 -4.73
C HIS A 37 -8.22 21.84 -5.26
N ALA A 38 -7.09 22.27 -5.85
CA ALA A 38 -6.91 23.63 -6.34
C ALA A 38 -7.95 24.07 -7.40
N ALA A 39 -8.48 23.11 -8.19
CA ALA A 39 -9.52 23.37 -9.18
C ALA A 39 -10.94 23.34 -8.60
N GLY A 40 -11.11 23.16 -7.29
CA GLY A 40 -12.42 23.05 -6.65
C GLY A 40 -13.17 21.74 -6.93
N ALA A 41 -12.48 20.74 -7.49
CA ALA A 41 -13.07 19.43 -7.73
C ALA A 41 -13.45 18.74 -6.41
N LEU A 42 -14.65 18.16 -6.39
CA LEU A 42 -15.18 17.40 -5.26
C LEU A 42 -14.95 15.90 -5.48
N PRO A 43 -14.80 15.11 -4.40
CA PRO A 43 -14.70 13.65 -4.51
C PRO A 43 -15.98 13.08 -5.16
N PRO A 44 -15.86 12.02 -5.99
CA PRO A 44 -17.02 11.36 -6.56
C PRO A 44 -17.83 10.63 -5.48
N GLU A 45 -19.14 10.48 -5.72
CA GLU A 45 -20.02 9.71 -4.84
C GLU A 45 -19.91 8.21 -5.15
N ILE A 46 -18.91 7.56 -4.54
CA ILE A 46 -18.73 6.11 -4.62
C ILE A 46 -19.32 5.48 -3.34
N PRO A 47 -20.23 4.48 -3.43
CA PRO A 47 -20.69 3.73 -2.27
C PRO A 47 -19.50 3.19 -1.46
N ALA A 48 -19.56 3.28 -0.13
CA ALA A 48 -18.42 3.00 0.74
C ALA A 48 -17.88 1.56 0.60
N ASP A 49 -18.70 0.61 0.21
CA ASP A 49 -18.36 -0.80 -0.03
C ASP A 49 -17.70 -1.05 -1.41
N LEU A 50 -17.74 -0.04 -2.29
CA LEU A 50 -17.10 -0.01 -3.62
C LEU A 50 -15.85 0.88 -3.67
N VAL A 51 -15.52 1.58 -2.58
CA VAL A 51 -14.22 2.27 -2.47
C VAL A 51 -13.12 1.21 -2.28
N PRO A 52 -12.06 1.19 -3.11
CA PRO A 52 -10.96 0.25 -2.91
C PRO A 52 -10.31 0.51 -1.54
N ARG A 53 -10.17 -0.55 -0.74
CA ARG A 53 -9.55 -0.46 0.58
C ARG A 53 -8.06 -0.18 0.44
N HIS A 54 -7.41 -0.78 -0.55
CA HIS A 54 -5.98 -0.64 -0.82
C HIS A 54 -5.70 -0.29 -2.29
N ILE A 55 -5.05 0.86 -2.49
CA ILE A 55 -4.54 1.31 -3.79
C ILE A 55 -3.02 1.17 -3.85
N ALA A 56 -2.51 0.48 -4.87
CA ALA A 56 -1.09 0.46 -5.21
C ALA A 56 -0.80 1.45 -6.36
N LEU A 57 0.17 2.34 -6.20
CA LEU A 57 0.52 3.39 -7.17
C LEU A 57 1.94 3.24 -7.71
N VAL A 58 2.04 3.00 -9.01
CA VAL A 58 3.30 3.11 -9.74
C VAL A 58 3.42 4.50 -10.35
N MET A 59 4.30 5.32 -9.74
CA MET A 59 4.53 6.74 -10.04
C MET A 59 5.52 6.93 -11.19
N ASP A 60 5.15 6.50 -12.40
CA ASP A 60 6.00 6.51 -13.59
C ASP A 60 5.81 7.78 -14.45
N GLY A 61 6.80 8.10 -15.29
CA GLY A 61 6.76 9.20 -16.24
C GLY A 61 7.54 10.45 -15.85
N ASN A 62 8.09 10.55 -14.63
CA ASN A 62 8.85 11.73 -14.14
C ASN A 62 9.91 12.23 -15.13
N GLY A 63 10.76 11.32 -15.62
CA GLY A 63 11.82 11.70 -16.56
C GLY A 63 11.35 11.99 -17.99
N ARG A 64 10.22 11.41 -18.42
CA ARG A 64 9.60 11.74 -19.72
C ARG A 64 9.02 13.15 -19.67
N TRP A 65 8.30 13.46 -18.59
CA TRP A 65 7.71 14.77 -18.33
C TRP A 65 8.75 15.89 -18.35
N ALA A 66 9.90 15.67 -17.69
CA ALA A 66 11.00 16.64 -17.69
C ALA A 66 11.60 16.82 -19.10
N LYS A 67 11.83 15.71 -19.82
CA LYS A 67 12.39 15.73 -21.17
C LYS A 67 11.50 16.51 -22.15
N GLU A 68 10.18 16.31 -22.08
CA GLU A 68 9.20 17.00 -22.93
C GLU A 68 9.20 18.52 -22.72
N ARG A 69 9.65 18.97 -21.54
CA ARG A 69 9.73 20.39 -21.14
C ARG A 69 11.14 20.97 -21.20
N GLY A 70 12.13 20.21 -21.69
CA GLY A 70 13.53 20.65 -21.73
C GLY A 70 14.20 20.80 -20.36
N LEU A 71 13.67 20.13 -19.33
CA LEU A 71 14.12 20.19 -17.94
C LEU A 71 15.05 19.02 -17.58
N ALA A 72 15.75 19.14 -16.45
CA ALA A 72 16.52 18.04 -15.92
C ALA A 72 15.59 16.93 -15.40
N ARG A 73 16.00 15.66 -15.52
CA ARG A 73 15.20 14.51 -15.06
C ARG A 73 14.80 14.61 -13.58
N THR A 74 15.67 15.21 -12.76
CA THR A 74 15.45 15.50 -11.34
C THR A 74 14.27 16.44 -11.11
N ASP A 75 14.03 17.41 -12.00
CA ASP A 75 12.93 18.37 -11.87
C ASP A 75 11.57 17.67 -12.00
N GLY A 76 11.49 16.62 -12.83
CA GLY A 76 10.30 15.78 -12.93
C GLY A 76 10.01 15.02 -11.63
N HIS A 77 11.05 14.53 -10.94
CA HIS A 77 10.87 13.90 -9.63
C HIS A 77 10.39 14.90 -8.57
N THR A 78 10.96 16.11 -8.55
CA THR A 78 10.52 17.20 -7.68
C THR A 78 9.05 17.54 -7.90
N ALA A 79 8.62 17.68 -9.15
CA ALA A 79 7.20 17.92 -9.46
C ALA A 79 6.30 16.76 -9.02
N GLY A 80 6.78 15.51 -9.13
CA GLY A 80 6.06 14.32 -8.68
C GLY A 80 5.81 14.22 -7.17
N GLU A 81 6.53 14.96 -6.33
CA GLU A 81 6.24 15.02 -4.89
C GLU A 81 4.84 15.58 -4.63
N ALA A 82 4.51 16.70 -5.29
CA ALA A 82 3.23 17.36 -5.11
C ALA A 82 2.06 16.43 -5.48
N SER A 83 2.23 15.66 -6.55
CA SER A 83 1.26 14.65 -7.00
C SER A 83 0.99 13.58 -5.95
N LEU A 84 2.02 13.05 -5.28
CA LEU A 84 1.83 12.04 -4.24
C LEU A 84 0.98 12.55 -3.08
N PHE A 85 1.30 13.74 -2.58
CA PHE A 85 0.57 14.32 -1.46
C PHE A 85 -0.84 14.76 -1.84
N ASP A 86 -1.06 15.24 -3.06
CA ASP A 86 -2.41 15.52 -3.55
C ASP A 86 -3.26 14.25 -3.62
N VAL A 87 -2.67 13.14 -4.09
CA VAL A 87 -3.31 11.82 -4.10
C VAL A 87 -3.62 11.32 -2.68
N VAL A 88 -2.73 11.52 -1.72
CA VAL A 88 -2.96 11.16 -0.30
C VAL A 88 -4.13 11.96 0.29
N GLU A 89 -4.19 13.26 0.03
CA GLU A 89 -5.32 14.12 0.41
C GLU A 89 -6.62 13.61 -0.23
N GLY A 90 -6.58 13.25 -1.53
CA GLY A 90 -7.71 12.67 -2.24
C GLY A 90 -8.17 11.31 -1.71
N ALA A 91 -7.24 10.43 -1.35
CA ALA A 91 -7.50 9.13 -0.75
C ALA A 91 -8.20 9.28 0.61
N ALA A 92 -7.73 10.25 1.41
CA ALA A 92 -8.32 10.62 2.68
C ALA A 92 -9.73 11.24 2.55
N GLN A 93 -10.06 11.87 1.41
CA GLN A 93 -11.40 12.41 1.12
C GLN A 93 -12.42 11.33 0.78
N ILE A 94 -12.03 10.33 -0.04
CA ILE A 94 -12.95 9.25 -0.46
C ILE A 94 -12.97 8.06 0.50
N GLY A 95 -12.11 8.05 1.52
CA GLY A 95 -12.12 7.03 2.57
C GLY A 95 -11.29 5.77 2.29
N VAL A 96 -10.36 5.83 1.32
CA VAL A 96 -9.35 4.78 1.10
C VAL A 96 -8.55 4.57 2.39
N LYS A 97 -8.24 3.32 2.72
CA LYS A 97 -7.58 2.96 3.99
C LYS A 97 -6.11 2.66 3.86
N TYR A 98 -5.66 2.33 2.64
CA TYR A 98 -4.28 1.98 2.39
C TYR A 98 -3.84 2.49 1.02
N VAL A 99 -2.71 3.18 0.97
CA VAL A 99 -2.05 3.60 -0.27
C VAL A 99 -0.61 3.11 -0.22
N SER A 100 -0.19 2.35 -1.22
CA SER A 100 1.20 1.92 -1.38
C SER A 100 1.83 2.65 -2.56
N ALA A 101 2.88 3.43 -2.31
CA ALA A 101 3.54 4.26 -3.32
C ALA A 101 4.89 3.65 -3.71
N TYR A 102 5.09 3.37 -5.01
CA TYR A 102 6.36 2.80 -5.49
C TYR A 102 7.44 3.87 -5.67
N ALA A 103 8.04 4.29 -4.56
CA ALA A 103 8.95 5.44 -4.51
C ALA A 103 10.37 5.13 -5.01
N PHE A 104 10.91 3.95 -4.69
CA PHE A 104 12.21 3.51 -5.21
C PHE A 104 12.30 1.99 -5.36
N SER A 105 12.54 1.53 -6.58
CA SER A 105 12.60 0.11 -6.96
C SER A 105 14.01 -0.47 -6.80
N THR A 106 14.14 -1.77 -6.52
CA THR A 106 15.43 -2.49 -6.55
C THR A 106 16.13 -2.41 -7.91
N GLU A 107 15.39 -2.26 -9.00
CA GLU A 107 15.92 -2.09 -10.34
C GLU A 107 16.49 -0.68 -10.56
N ASN A 108 16.15 0.32 -9.73
CA ASN A 108 16.68 1.68 -9.84
C ASN A 108 18.17 1.76 -9.53
N TRP A 109 18.73 0.75 -8.85
CA TRP A 109 20.18 0.60 -8.69
C TRP A 109 20.96 0.41 -10.00
N LYS A 110 20.28 0.14 -11.12
CA LYS A 110 20.88 0.08 -12.47
C LYS A 110 21.02 1.44 -13.14
N ARG A 111 20.48 2.52 -12.54
CA ARG A 111 20.60 3.90 -13.05
C ARG A 111 21.98 4.47 -12.74
N SER A 112 22.27 5.68 -13.23
CA SER A 112 23.56 6.32 -12.97
C SER A 112 23.74 6.57 -11.45
N PRO A 113 24.98 6.54 -10.94
CA PRO A 113 25.26 6.83 -9.53
C PRO A 113 24.71 8.18 -9.07
N GLU A 114 24.73 9.19 -9.93
CA GLU A 114 24.21 10.53 -9.65
C GLU A 114 22.69 10.51 -9.46
N GLU A 115 21.95 9.82 -10.35
CA GLU A 115 20.50 9.70 -10.24
C GLU A 115 20.09 8.91 -9.00
N VAL A 116 20.81 7.83 -8.69
CA VAL A 116 20.58 7.05 -7.46
C VAL A 116 20.79 7.91 -6.21
N ARG A 117 21.88 8.68 -6.15
CA ARG A 117 22.15 9.58 -5.02
C ARG A 117 21.05 10.63 -4.86
N PHE A 118 20.63 11.23 -5.96
CA PHE A 118 19.53 12.20 -5.97
C PHE A 118 18.24 11.57 -5.43
N LEU A 119 17.84 10.40 -5.95
CA LEU A 119 16.60 9.73 -5.52
C LEU A 119 16.63 9.35 -4.04
N MET A 120 17.77 8.91 -3.52
CA MET A 120 17.91 8.60 -2.09
C MET A 120 17.74 9.86 -1.23
N GLY A 121 18.43 10.96 -1.57
CA GLY A 121 18.31 12.22 -0.84
C GLY A 121 16.90 12.81 -0.92
N PHE A 122 16.33 12.81 -2.13
CA PHE A 122 15.01 13.38 -2.41
C PHE A 122 13.88 12.69 -1.62
N ASN A 123 13.88 11.35 -1.56
CA ASN A 123 12.86 10.62 -0.80
C ASN A 123 12.92 10.95 0.70
N ILE A 124 14.12 11.07 1.26
CA ILE A 124 14.29 11.44 2.68
C ILE A 124 13.79 12.85 2.94
N GLU A 125 14.24 13.81 2.13
CA GLU A 125 13.91 15.22 2.33
C GLU A 125 12.39 15.44 2.20
N THR A 126 11.77 14.73 1.26
CA THR A 126 10.31 14.72 1.07
C THR A 126 9.59 14.25 2.33
N ILE A 127 9.98 13.11 2.90
CA ILE A 127 9.37 12.58 4.12
C ILE A 127 9.56 13.58 5.26
N HIS A 128 10.78 14.07 5.46
CA HIS A 128 11.09 15.01 6.53
C HIS A 128 10.26 16.30 6.43
N ARG A 129 10.10 16.87 5.23
CA ARG A 129 9.32 18.11 5.04
C ARG A 129 7.82 17.93 5.25
N ARG A 130 7.30 16.72 5.03
CA ARG A 130 5.84 16.48 4.91
C ARG A 130 5.26 15.62 6.02
N ILE A 131 6.10 15.03 6.86
CA ILE A 131 5.68 14.19 7.99
C ILE A 131 4.70 14.89 8.93
N ASP A 132 4.90 16.18 9.22
CA ASP A 132 3.99 16.98 10.05
C ASP A 132 2.60 17.07 9.41
N GLU A 133 2.53 17.39 8.12
CA GLU A 133 1.27 17.45 7.38
C GLU A 133 0.58 16.07 7.32
N MET A 134 1.34 14.99 7.19
CA MET A 134 0.82 13.63 7.18
C MET A 134 0.28 13.22 8.56
N ASP A 135 0.99 13.58 9.63
CA ASP A 135 0.57 13.30 11.00
C ASP A 135 -0.70 14.08 11.36
N GLU A 136 -0.76 15.36 10.99
CA GLU A 136 -1.98 16.18 11.15
C GLU A 136 -3.16 15.60 10.37
N LEU A 137 -2.94 15.08 9.16
CA LEU A 137 -3.97 14.43 8.35
C LEU A 137 -4.39 13.05 8.91
N GLY A 138 -3.69 12.51 9.90
CA GLY A 138 -3.95 11.18 10.46
C GLY A 138 -3.46 10.04 9.58
N VAL A 139 -2.42 10.28 8.78
CA VAL A 139 -1.75 9.28 7.95
C VAL A 139 -0.73 8.52 8.77
N ARG A 140 -0.78 7.19 8.75
CA ARG A 140 0.25 6.30 9.28
C ARG A 140 1.24 5.94 8.18
N ILE A 141 2.50 6.33 8.33
CA ILE A 141 3.56 5.98 7.38
C ILE A 141 4.11 4.60 7.76
N ARG A 142 4.30 3.74 6.74
CA ARG A 142 4.99 2.46 6.87
C ARG A 142 6.07 2.37 5.80
N TRP A 143 7.22 1.80 6.13
CA TRP A 143 8.26 1.53 5.15
C TRP A 143 8.20 0.08 4.68
N CYS A 144 8.09 -0.14 3.36
CA CYS A 144 8.25 -1.46 2.77
C CYS A 144 9.52 -1.50 1.92
N GLY A 145 10.37 -2.49 2.13
CA GLY A 145 11.58 -2.71 1.35
C GLY A 145 12.79 -3.14 2.17
N ARG A 146 13.94 -3.22 1.49
CA ARG A 146 15.14 -3.86 2.01
C ARG A 146 16.12 -2.87 2.65
N ARG A 147 16.65 -3.21 3.83
CA ARG A 147 17.78 -2.50 4.48
C ARG A 147 19.07 -2.51 3.64
N PRO A 148 19.51 -3.64 3.03
CA PRO A 148 20.76 -3.66 2.28
C PRO A 148 20.84 -2.58 1.18
N ARG A 149 21.99 -1.90 1.12
CA ARG A 149 22.32 -0.79 0.19
C ARG A 149 21.63 0.55 0.45
N LEU A 150 20.61 0.61 1.29
CA LEU A 150 20.08 1.90 1.75
C LEU A 150 21.08 2.58 2.68
N TRP A 151 21.18 3.91 2.57
CA TRP A 151 22.01 4.68 3.50
C TRP A 151 21.38 4.68 4.88
N ALA A 152 22.22 4.61 5.92
CA ALA A 152 21.74 4.60 7.32
C ALA A 152 20.90 5.83 7.66
N SER A 153 21.19 6.98 7.04
CA SER A 153 20.38 8.19 7.15
C SER A 153 18.97 8.01 6.58
N VAL A 154 18.81 7.30 5.46
CA VAL A 154 17.49 7.00 4.87
C VAL A 154 16.67 6.16 5.82
N ILE A 155 17.27 5.08 6.34
CA ILE A 155 16.61 4.16 7.26
C ILE A 155 16.17 4.90 8.52
N LYS A 156 17.03 5.75 9.09
CA LYS A 156 16.72 6.51 10.30
C LYS A 156 15.51 7.43 10.10
N GLU A 157 15.42 8.15 8.99
CA GLU A 157 14.30 9.06 8.74
C GLU A 157 12.99 8.31 8.47
N LEU A 158 13.07 7.12 7.85
CA LEU A 158 11.91 6.22 7.72
C LEU A 158 11.43 5.73 9.09
N GLU A 159 12.34 5.27 9.95
CA GLU A 159 12.01 4.81 11.31
C GLU A 159 11.41 5.95 12.16
N ILE A 160 11.91 7.19 12.03
CA ILE A 160 11.32 8.38 12.67
C ILE A 160 9.89 8.61 12.17
N ALA A 161 9.67 8.48 10.86
CA ALA A 161 8.35 8.66 10.25
C ALA A 161 7.33 7.62 10.71
N GLU A 162 7.73 6.35 10.77
CA GLU A 162 6.90 5.27 11.29
C GLU A 162 6.54 5.49 12.76
N GLU A 163 7.52 5.81 13.61
CA GLU A 163 7.30 5.98 15.05
C GLU A 163 6.40 7.18 15.34
N ARG A 164 6.60 8.31 14.65
CA ARG A 164 5.78 9.51 14.84
C ARG A 164 4.32 9.30 14.46
N THR A 165 4.06 8.49 13.43
CA THR A 165 2.73 8.33 12.86
C THR A 165 2.06 7.00 13.23
N LYS A 166 2.66 6.20 14.12
CA LYS A 166 2.22 4.83 14.45
C LYS A 166 0.77 4.70 14.95
N ASP A 167 0.29 5.73 15.66
CA ASP A 167 -1.04 5.75 16.28
C ASP A 167 -2.12 6.35 15.36
N ASN A 168 -1.72 6.76 14.14
CA ASN A 168 -2.62 7.32 13.15
C ASN A 168 -3.46 6.22 12.49
N THR A 169 -4.72 6.52 12.18
CA THR A 169 -5.70 5.50 11.76
C THR A 169 -6.59 5.92 10.58
N ARG A 170 -6.41 7.13 10.03
CA ARG A 170 -7.24 7.59 8.91
C ARG A 170 -6.92 6.83 7.62
N LEU A 171 -5.63 6.74 7.32
CA LEU A 171 -5.05 6.16 6.11
C LEU A 171 -3.65 5.63 6.43
N THR A 172 -3.27 4.47 5.91
CA THR A 172 -1.87 4.03 5.91
C THR A 172 -1.22 4.36 4.56
N LEU A 173 -0.06 5.03 4.59
CA LEU A 173 0.80 5.24 3.43
C LEU A 173 2.04 4.33 3.54
N ALA A 174 2.05 3.26 2.75
CA ALA A 174 3.22 2.42 2.60
C ALA A 174 4.17 3.03 1.56
N MET A 175 5.32 3.50 2.05
CA MET A 175 6.41 4.03 1.24
C MET A 175 7.31 2.88 0.83
N CYS A 176 7.20 2.43 -0.43
CA CYS A 176 7.97 1.31 -0.93
C CYS A 176 9.31 1.80 -1.49
N ILE A 177 10.35 1.75 -0.66
CA ILE A 177 11.70 2.29 -0.93
C ILE A 177 12.72 1.16 -0.86
N ASN A 178 13.52 1.01 -1.92
CA ASN A 178 14.35 -0.16 -2.16
C ASN A 178 13.53 -1.46 -2.12
N TYR A 179 12.37 -1.41 -2.76
CA TYR A 179 11.39 -2.48 -2.77
C TYR A 179 11.38 -3.23 -4.11
N GLY A 180 11.12 -4.53 -4.05
CA GLY A 180 10.75 -5.36 -5.19
C GLY A 180 10.05 -6.62 -4.70
N GLY A 181 8.91 -6.98 -5.30
CA GLY A 181 8.05 -8.07 -4.82
C GLY A 181 8.72 -9.45 -4.87
N ARG A 182 9.52 -9.74 -5.91
CA ARG A 182 10.36 -10.95 -5.92
C ARG A 182 11.36 -10.98 -4.76
N ALA A 183 11.87 -9.81 -4.40
CA ALA A 183 12.82 -9.66 -3.32
C ALA A 183 12.11 -9.90 -1.97
N GLU A 184 10.95 -9.29 -1.74
CA GLU A 184 10.12 -9.53 -0.55
C GLU A 184 9.77 -11.02 -0.38
N ILE A 185 9.27 -11.67 -1.44
CA ILE A 185 8.96 -13.11 -1.43
C ILE A 185 10.20 -13.96 -1.10
N ALA A 186 11.36 -13.61 -1.66
CA ALA A 186 12.60 -14.34 -1.37
C ALA A 186 13.05 -14.19 0.09
N ASP A 187 12.89 -13.00 0.68
CA ASP A 187 13.23 -12.76 2.09
C ASP A 187 12.26 -13.48 3.02
N ALA A 188 10.96 -13.45 2.72
CA ALA A 188 9.94 -14.19 3.44
C ALA A 188 10.22 -15.70 3.42
N ALA A 189 10.52 -16.26 2.25
CA ALA A 189 10.88 -17.67 2.09
C ALA A 189 12.16 -18.03 2.87
N ALA A 190 13.18 -17.17 2.85
CA ALA A 190 14.41 -17.37 3.61
C ALA A 190 14.18 -17.35 5.12
N ALA A 191 13.35 -16.42 5.61
CA ALA A 191 12.98 -16.34 7.03
C ALA A 191 12.21 -17.58 7.49
N ILE A 192 11.26 -18.06 6.68
CA ILE A 192 10.54 -19.33 6.92
C ILE A 192 11.52 -20.51 6.98
N ALA A 193 12.49 -20.57 6.06
CA ALA A 193 13.49 -21.64 6.03
C ALA A 193 14.35 -21.66 7.30
N GLU A 194 14.74 -20.50 7.85
CA GLU A 194 15.47 -20.43 9.11
C GLU A 194 14.61 -20.85 10.32
N GLU A 195 13.31 -20.52 10.35
CA GLU A 195 12.38 -21.00 11.38
C GLU A 195 12.19 -22.52 11.33
N VAL A 196 12.11 -23.11 10.13
CA VAL A 196 12.05 -24.57 9.93
C VAL A 196 13.33 -25.24 10.39
N LYS A 197 14.49 -24.71 9.96
CA LYS A 197 15.81 -25.22 10.34
C LYS A 197 16.04 -25.17 11.85
N ALA A 198 15.53 -24.15 12.53
CA ALA A 198 15.59 -24.02 13.97
C ALA A 198 14.57 -24.91 14.73
N GLY A 199 13.74 -25.67 14.03
CA GLY A 199 12.70 -26.53 14.62
C GLY A 199 11.52 -25.77 15.23
N ARG A 200 11.37 -24.47 14.92
CA ARG A 200 10.27 -23.63 15.41
C ARG A 200 9.03 -23.69 14.52
N LEU A 201 9.20 -24.13 13.27
CA LEU A 201 8.13 -24.27 12.28
C LEU A 201 8.17 -25.65 11.61
N ASP A 202 7.01 -26.31 11.54
CA ASP A 202 6.84 -27.54 10.75
C ASP A 202 6.65 -27.16 9.27
N PRO A 203 7.50 -27.62 8.33
CA PRO A 203 7.37 -27.27 6.92
C PRO A 203 6.03 -27.69 6.30
N LYS A 204 5.33 -28.68 6.87
CA LYS A 204 3.99 -29.09 6.41
C LYS A 204 2.89 -28.11 6.78
N LYS A 205 3.17 -27.16 7.67
CA LYS A 205 2.23 -26.11 8.09
C LYS A 205 2.43 -24.80 7.35
N VAL A 206 3.37 -24.74 6.40
CA VAL A 206 3.58 -23.57 5.56
C VAL A 206 2.45 -23.49 4.53
N ASP A 207 1.58 -22.51 4.68
CA ASP A 207 0.51 -22.16 3.76
C ASP A 207 0.59 -20.67 3.37
N GLU A 208 -0.30 -20.20 2.49
CA GLU A 208 -0.35 -18.80 2.04
C GLU A 208 -0.51 -17.81 3.21
N LYS A 209 -1.33 -18.17 4.21
CA LYS A 209 -1.60 -17.32 5.39
C LYS A 209 -0.37 -17.22 6.28
N LEU A 210 0.38 -18.30 6.45
CA LEU A 210 1.64 -18.29 7.18
C LEU A 210 2.68 -17.50 6.40
N PHE A 211 2.78 -17.71 5.09
CA PHE A 211 3.73 -17.01 4.23
C PHE A 211 3.57 -15.49 4.31
N ALA A 212 2.33 -15.00 4.27
CA ALA A 212 2.00 -13.59 4.40
C ALA A 212 2.55 -12.93 5.69
N LYS A 213 2.71 -13.71 6.78
CA LYS A 213 3.27 -13.20 8.05
C LYS A 213 4.77 -12.88 7.99
N TYR A 214 5.46 -13.35 6.97
CA TYR A 214 6.89 -13.14 6.76
C TYR A 214 7.19 -12.11 5.67
N LEU A 215 6.16 -11.52 5.06
CA LEU A 215 6.31 -10.37 4.16
C LEU A 215 6.74 -9.12 4.94
N ASP A 216 7.16 -8.07 4.22
CA ASP A 216 7.68 -6.84 4.85
C ASP A 216 6.64 -6.22 5.80
N GLU A 217 5.37 -6.24 5.39
CA GLU A 217 4.23 -5.74 6.15
C GLU A 217 3.12 -6.78 6.29
N PRO A 218 3.15 -7.62 7.33
CA PRO A 218 2.18 -8.71 7.53
C PRO A 218 0.72 -8.29 7.65
N ASP A 219 0.47 -7.05 8.10
CA ASP A 219 -0.86 -6.48 8.30
C ASP A 219 -1.37 -5.72 7.07
N MET A 220 -0.57 -5.61 6.00
CA MET A 220 -0.98 -4.99 4.75
C MET A 220 -2.11 -5.82 4.10
N PRO A 221 -3.26 -5.22 3.78
CA PRO A 221 -4.31 -5.92 3.05
C PRO A 221 -3.89 -6.18 1.60
N ASP A 222 -4.57 -7.12 0.93
CA ASP A 222 -4.44 -7.27 -0.52
C ASP A 222 -4.75 -5.95 -1.25
N VAL A 223 -4.11 -5.75 -2.40
CA VAL A 223 -4.36 -4.60 -3.27
C VAL A 223 -5.66 -4.83 -4.00
N ASP A 224 -6.62 -3.93 -3.83
CA ASP A 224 -7.87 -3.96 -4.59
C ASP A 224 -7.67 -3.32 -5.97
N LEU A 225 -6.96 -2.19 -6.00
CA LEU A 225 -6.77 -1.36 -7.20
C LEU A 225 -5.29 -1.04 -7.40
N PHE A 226 -4.73 -1.51 -8.51
CA PHE A 226 -3.39 -1.20 -8.96
C PHE A 226 -3.44 -0.13 -10.05
N ILE A 227 -2.94 1.06 -9.73
CA ILE A 227 -2.89 2.20 -10.64
C ILE A 227 -1.46 2.39 -11.13
N ARG A 228 -1.31 2.57 -12.44
CA ARG A 228 -0.05 2.99 -13.03
C ARG A 228 -0.24 4.15 -13.99
N SER A 229 0.54 5.20 -13.76
CA SER A 229 0.60 6.37 -14.62
C SER A 229 1.43 6.09 -15.90
N SER A 230 1.43 7.05 -16.81
CA SER A 230 2.30 7.17 -17.98
C SER A 230 2.10 6.21 -19.16
N GLY A 231 0.98 5.47 -19.18
CA GLY A 231 0.56 4.59 -20.27
C GLY A 231 1.25 3.22 -20.33
N GLU A 232 2.25 2.99 -19.47
CA GLU A 232 2.98 1.73 -19.43
C GLU A 232 2.15 0.63 -18.74
N GLN A 233 1.95 -0.51 -19.41
CA GLN A 233 1.06 -1.58 -18.93
C GLN A 233 1.82 -2.76 -18.34
N ARG A 234 2.38 -2.59 -17.12
CA ARG A 234 3.03 -3.67 -16.37
C ARG A 234 3.01 -3.36 -14.86
N THR A 235 3.13 -4.39 -14.03
CA THR A 235 3.22 -4.22 -12.57
C THR A 235 4.62 -3.81 -12.11
N SER A 236 5.65 -4.01 -12.95
CA SER A 236 7.04 -3.63 -12.63
C SER A 236 7.58 -4.22 -11.32
N ASN A 237 7.22 -5.47 -10.99
CA ASN A 237 7.67 -6.12 -9.74
C ASN A 237 7.14 -5.44 -8.47
N PHE A 238 6.08 -4.62 -8.56
CA PHE A 238 5.48 -3.94 -7.42
C PHE A 238 4.39 -4.80 -6.75
N LEU A 239 4.46 -4.95 -5.42
CA LEU A 239 3.49 -5.67 -4.58
C LEU A 239 2.98 -6.98 -5.21
N LEU A 240 3.90 -7.86 -5.63
CA LEU A 240 3.56 -9.03 -6.42
C LEU A 240 2.61 -10.00 -5.70
N TRP A 241 2.86 -10.24 -4.41
CA TRP A 241 2.01 -11.12 -3.60
C TRP A 241 0.65 -10.47 -3.36
N GLN A 242 0.67 -9.23 -2.88
CA GLN A 242 -0.50 -8.47 -2.46
C GLN A 242 -1.39 -8.09 -3.65
N SER A 243 -0.85 -8.01 -4.87
CA SER A 243 -1.60 -7.63 -6.09
C SER A 243 -2.07 -8.81 -6.93
N ALA A 244 -2.00 -10.04 -6.43
CA ALA A 244 -2.35 -11.24 -7.19
C ALA A 244 -3.78 -11.20 -7.78
N TYR A 245 -4.71 -10.55 -7.08
CA TYR A 245 -6.11 -10.38 -7.49
C TYR A 245 -6.50 -8.93 -7.73
N ALA A 246 -5.52 -8.02 -7.82
CA ALA A 246 -5.79 -6.60 -7.97
C ALA A 246 -6.40 -6.30 -9.33
N GLU A 247 -7.36 -5.38 -9.34
CA GLU A 247 -7.82 -4.75 -10.56
C GLU A 247 -6.78 -3.73 -11.06
N MET A 248 -6.46 -3.78 -12.35
CA MET A 248 -5.46 -2.88 -12.92
C MET A 248 -6.13 -1.74 -13.70
N VAL A 249 -5.67 -0.51 -13.46
CA VAL A 249 -6.04 0.69 -14.21
C VAL A 249 -4.76 1.38 -14.66
N PHE A 250 -4.59 1.50 -15.98
CA PHE A 250 -3.47 2.18 -16.60
C PHE A 250 -3.95 3.52 -17.15
N LEU A 251 -3.28 4.61 -16.76
CA LEU A 251 -3.61 5.96 -17.21
C LEU A 251 -2.42 6.54 -17.96
N ASP A 252 -2.69 7.28 -19.03
CA ASP A 252 -1.63 7.85 -19.89
C ASP A 252 -0.94 9.07 -19.27
N VAL A 253 -1.59 9.73 -18.31
CA VAL A 253 -1.06 10.92 -17.63
C VAL A 253 0.29 10.62 -16.97
N LEU A 254 1.29 11.47 -17.21
CA LEU A 254 2.61 11.35 -16.57
C LEU A 254 2.49 11.73 -15.10
N TRP A 255 3.27 11.09 -14.21
CA TRP A 255 3.14 11.29 -12.77
C TRP A 255 3.15 12.76 -12.31
N PRO A 256 4.03 13.65 -12.81
CA PRO A 256 4.01 15.05 -12.37
C PRO A 256 2.75 15.85 -12.76
N ASP A 257 1.98 15.38 -13.75
CA ASP A 257 0.69 15.96 -14.13
C ASP A 257 -0.49 15.19 -13.46
N PHE A 258 -0.19 14.09 -12.75
CA PHE A 258 -1.16 13.29 -12.01
C PHE A 258 -1.59 14.03 -10.73
N ASP A 259 -2.87 13.95 -10.41
CA ASP A 259 -3.45 14.48 -9.18
C ASP A 259 -4.60 13.59 -8.68
N ARG A 260 -5.23 13.94 -7.56
CA ARG A 260 -6.32 13.14 -6.98
C ARG A 260 -7.48 12.86 -7.91
N ARG A 261 -7.77 13.72 -8.89
CA ARG A 261 -8.89 13.54 -9.83
C ARG A 261 -8.65 12.33 -10.72
N HIS A 262 -7.40 12.09 -11.09
CA HIS A 262 -6.99 10.90 -11.84
C HIS A 262 -7.09 9.62 -10.98
N MET A 263 -6.74 9.72 -9.68
CA MET A 263 -6.98 8.61 -8.74
C MET A 263 -8.47 8.34 -8.57
N TRP A 264 -9.29 9.38 -8.44
CA TRP A 264 -10.75 9.26 -8.35
C TRP A 264 -11.35 8.62 -9.58
N GLN A 265 -10.93 9.02 -10.79
CA GLN A 265 -11.32 8.38 -12.05
C GLN A 265 -10.99 6.87 -12.04
N ALA A 266 -9.82 6.49 -11.52
CA ALA A 266 -9.46 5.08 -11.40
C ALA A 266 -10.35 4.34 -10.37
N CYS A 267 -10.72 5.00 -9.27
CA CYS A 267 -11.66 4.46 -8.28
C CYS A 267 -13.07 4.31 -8.84
N GLU A 268 -13.56 5.27 -9.64
CA GLU A 268 -14.84 5.16 -10.34
C GLU A 268 -14.82 4.01 -11.35
N THR A 269 -13.71 3.85 -12.07
CA THR A 269 -13.51 2.70 -12.98
C THR A 269 -13.59 1.38 -12.23
N TYR A 270 -12.93 1.28 -11.07
CA TYR A 270 -13.00 0.11 -10.18
C TYR A 270 -14.44 -0.14 -9.69
N ALA A 271 -15.11 0.89 -9.17
CA ALA A 271 -16.46 0.79 -8.64
C ALA A 271 -17.51 0.41 -9.70
N ALA A 272 -17.29 0.80 -10.96
CA ALA A 272 -18.16 0.45 -12.08
C ALA A 272 -17.99 -0.99 -12.59
N ARG A 273 -16.92 -1.71 -12.21
CA ARG A 273 -16.75 -3.11 -12.62
C ARG A 273 -17.69 -4.00 -11.84
N ASP A 274 -18.37 -4.89 -12.56
CA ASP A 274 -19.17 -5.94 -11.95
C ASP A 274 -18.26 -6.86 -11.12
N ARG A 275 -18.50 -6.94 -9.81
CA ARG A 275 -17.63 -7.64 -8.86
C ARG A 275 -17.78 -9.15 -9.03
N ARG A 276 -17.03 -9.72 -9.97
CA ARG A 276 -16.95 -11.18 -10.22
C ARG A 276 -16.12 -11.93 -9.17
N TYR A 277 -16.20 -11.56 -7.89
CA TYR A 277 -15.55 -12.35 -6.85
C TYR A 277 -16.33 -13.65 -6.63
N GLY A 278 -15.83 -14.75 -7.19
CA GLY A 278 -16.10 -16.14 -6.75
C GLY A 278 -17.52 -16.68 -6.90
N GLY A 279 -18.48 -15.91 -7.41
CA GLY A 279 -19.87 -16.32 -7.57
C GLY A 279 -20.52 -15.56 -8.72
N ALA A 280 -20.08 -15.80 -9.95
CA ALA A 280 -20.86 -15.37 -11.10
C ALA A 280 -22.26 -15.98 -10.98
N LEU A 281 -23.30 -15.13 -10.88
CA LEU A 281 -24.67 -15.59 -11.08
C LEU A 281 -24.70 -16.28 -12.46
N PRO A 282 -25.25 -17.50 -12.56
CA PRO A 282 -25.35 -18.17 -13.84
C PRO A 282 -26.05 -17.24 -14.83
N ASN A 283 -25.49 -17.12 -16.04
CA ASN A 283 -26.18 -16.45 -17.13
C ASN A 283 -27.59 -17.05 -17.23
N ALA A 284 -28.63 -16.21 -17.17
CA ALA A 284 -29.99 -16.66 -17.41
C ALA A 284 -30.09 -17.09 -18.88
N VAL A 285 -29.99 -18.39 -19.13
CA VAL A 285 -30.29 -18.95 -20.44
C VAL A 285 -31.82 -18.98 -20.54
N ALA A 286 -32.39 -18.15 -21.41
CA ALA A 286 -33.82 -18.21 -21.71
C ALA A 286 -34.16 -19.65 -22.12
N ALA A 287 -35.14 -20.26 -21.44
CA ALA A 287 -35.62 -21.58 -21.80
C ALA A 287 -36.11 -21.51 -23.25
N ALA A 288 -35.56 -22.36 -24.12
CA ALA A 288 -36.02 -22.49 -25.49
C ALA A 288 -37.52 -22.79 -25.47
N GLU A 289 -38.32 -21.90 -26.05
CA GLU A 289 -39.75 -22.10 -26.21
C GLU A 289 -39.97 -23.41 -26.97
N SER A 290 -40.64 -24.37 -26.33
CA SER A 290 -41.07 -25.60 -26.96
C SER A 290 -42.06 -25.26 -28.07
N VAL A 291 -41.61 -25.39 -29.31
CA VAL A 291 -42.48 -25.34 -30.49
C VAL A 291 -43.56 -26.41 -30.33
N PRO A 292 -44.87 -26.06 -30.34
CA PRO A 292 -45.92 -27.06 -30.30
C PRO A 292 -45.85 -27.87 -31.60
N SER A 293 -45.77 -29.20 -31.47
CA SER A 293 -45.97 -30.11 -32.58
C SER A 293 -47.43 -29.99 -33.05
N GLY A 294 -47.64 -29.26 -34.16
CA GLY A 294 -48.91 -29.26 -34.87
C GLY A 294 -49.16 -30.61 -35.54
N SER A 295 -50.38 -31.10 -35.33
CA SER A 295 -51.05 -32.29 -35.90
C SER A 295 -51.06 -32.34 -37.43
#